data_AF-A0A8C7DZI7-F1
#
_entry.id   AF-A0A8C7DZI7-F1
#
_cell.length_a   1.000
_cell.length_b   1.000
_cell.length_c   1.000
_cell.angle_alpha   90.00
_cell.angle_beta   90.00
_cell.angle_gamma   90.00
#
_symmetry.space_group_name_H-M   'P 1'
#
loop_
_entity.id
_entity.type
_entity.pdbx_description
1 polymer ?
#
loop_
_entity_poly.entity_id
_entity_poly.type
_entity_poly.pdbx_seq_one_letter_code
_entity_poly.pdbx_strand_id
1 'polypeptide(L)'
;MSLSRSRQALFSAFLCCFLIIPGAENTGPGRRVYRLVTVSFGLLCIVQLTLNVSLHLFWMVRRGWRFFGSSWYYISTETKSWEESRKDCKRRGADLVIVNSKEEQEFNNGFQKMRYWIGLSDIEMESTTTWVDGTPLTIRFLDAWRA
;
A
#
# COMPACT_ATOMS: atom_id res chain seq x y z
N MET A 1 -6.42 17.07 0.22
CA MET A 1 -6.35 15.60 0.26
C MET A 1 -7.75 15.01 0.52
N SER A 2 -8.70 15.28 -0.38
CA SER A 2 -10.13 14.97 -0.14
C SER A 2 -10.90 14.49 -1.38
N LEU A 3 -10.28 14.41 -2.56
CA LEU A 3 -11.00 14.07 -3.80
C LEU A 3 -11.11 12.55 -4.10
N SER A 4 -10.35 11.70 -3.42
CA SER A 4 -10.33 10.24 -3.66
C SER A 4 -11.33 9.44 -2.82
N ARG A 5 -11.60 9.87 -1.57
CA ARG A 5 -12.55 9.16 -0.68
C ARG A 5 -14.00 9.22 -1.17
N SER A 6 -14.46 10.34 -1.73
CA SER A 6 -15.85 10.46 -2.22
C SER A 6 -16.15 9.60 -3.45
N ARG A 7 -15.15 9.30 -4.30
CA ARG A 7 -15.35 8.48 -5.50
C ARG A 7 -15.40 6.97 -5.17
N GLN A 8 -14.66 6.53 -4.16
CA GLN A 8 -14.68 5.13 -3.71
C GLN A 8 -15.97 4.76 -2.95
N ALA A 9 -16.55 5.69 -2.19
CA ALA A 9 -17.83 5.47 -1.52
C ALA A 9 -19.00 5.27 -2.51
N LEU A 10 -18.99 5.96 -3.65
CA LEU A 10 -20.01 5.82 -4.69
C LEU A 10 -19.96 4.45 -5.38
N PHE A 11 -18.76 3.89 -5.63
CA PHE A 11 -18.63 2.55 -6.21
C PHE A 11 -19.09 1.42 -5.27
N SER A 12 -18.91 1.60 -3.96
CA SER A 12 -19.42 0.65 -2.96
C SER A 12 -20.95 0.63 -2.87
N ALA A 13 -21.61 1.78 -3.12
CA ALA A 13 -23.07 1.87 -3.13
C ALA A 13 -23.70 1.17 -4.35
N PHE A 14 -23.04 1.22 -5.52
CA PHE A 14 -23.52 0.54 -6.73
C PHE A 14 -23.41 -0.99 -6.66
N LEU A 15 -22.38 -1.53 -6.00
CA LEU A 15 -22.23 -2.99 -5.82
C LEU A 15 -23.26 -3.56 -4.84
N CYS A 16 -23.64 -2.81 -3.79
CA CYS A 16 -24.65 -3.26 -2.83
C CYS A 16 -26.05 -3.44 -3.46
N CYS A 17 -26.42 -2.65 -4.47
CA CYS A 17 -27.74 -2.79 -5.10
C CYS A 17 -27.89 -4.07 -5.94
N PHE A 18 -26.79 -4.65 -6.46
CA PHE A 18 -26.87 -5.87 -7.28
C PHE A 18 -26.82 -7.16 -6.46
N LEU A 19 -26.30 -7.12 -5.23
CA LEU A 19 -26.34 -8.26 -4.31
C LEU A 19 -27.69 -8.43 -3.60
N ILE A 20 -28.61 -7.47 -3.74
CA ILE A 20 -30.01 -7.55 -3.26
C ILE A 20 -30.98 -7.69 -4.45
N ILE A 21 -30.63 -8.54 -5.43
CA ILE A 21 -31.67 -9.13 -6.29
C ILE A 21 -31.90 -10.54 -5.75
N PRO A 22 -32.89 -10.74 -4.84
CA PRO A 22 -33.26 -12.07 -4.40
C PRO A 22 -33.71 -12.86 -5.64
N GLY A 23 -33.29 -14.13 -5.70
CA GLY A 23 -33.33 -14.99 -6.87
C GLY A 23 -34.51 -14.75 -7.82
N ALA A 24 -34.20 -14.26 -9.03
CA ALA A 24 -35.16 -14.32 -10.13
C ALA A 24 -35.40 -15.79 -10.46
N GLU A 25 -36.59 -16.30 -10.12
CA GLU A 25 -37.05 -17.65 -10.41
C GLU A 25 -36.79 -18.01 -11.88
N ASN A 26 -36.10 -19.13 -12.09
CA ASN A 26 -35.59 -19.58 -13.39
C ASN A 26 -36.68 -20.18 -14.32
N THR A 27 -37.89 -19.61 -14.36
CA THR A 27 -39.01 -20.12 -15.15
C THR A 27 -39.74 -19.00 -15.92
N GLY A 28 -39.10 -18.43 -16.94
CA GLY A 28 -39.74 -17.49 -17.87
C GLY A 28 -38.93 -17.20 -19.15
N PRO A 29 -39.55 -16.69 -20.23
CA PRO A 29 -38.94 -16.50 -21.56
C PRO A 29 -37.78 -15.48 -21.64
N GLY A 30 -37.39 -14.84 -20.53
CA GLY A 30 -36.33 -13.82 -20.45
C GLY A 30 -34.92 -14.30 -20.06
N ARG A 31 -34.69 -15.61 -19.91
CA ARG A 31 -33.42 -16.19 -19.37
C ARG A 31 -32.16 -15.71 -20.11
N ARG A 32 -32.21 -15.56 -21.43
CA ARG A 32 -31.06 -15.07 -22.23
C ARG A 32 -30.72 -13.61 -21.92
N VAL A 33 -31.74 -12.78 -21.72
CA VAL A 33 -31.58 -11.35 -21.41
C VAL A 33 -31.00 -11.18 -20.00
N TYR A 34 -31.52 -11.89 -19.00
CA TYR A 34 -30.98 -11.84 -17.63
C TYR A 34 -29.53 -12.33 -17.56
N ARG A 35 -29.19 -13.40 -18.28
CA ARG A 35 -27.81 -13.89 -18.38
C ARG A 35 -26.88 -12.87 -19.04
N LEU A 36 -27.33 -12.17 -20.08
CA LEU A 36 -26.55 -11.12 -20.72
C LEU A 36 -26.34 -9.93 -19.76
N VAL A 37 -27.39 -9.47 -19.08
CA VAL A 37 -27.32 -8.35 -18.13
C VAL A 37 -26.37 -8.65 -16.98
N THR A 38 -26.45 -9.84 -16.38
CA THR A 38 -25.55 -10.23 -15.27
C THR A 38 -24.09 -10.34 -15.71
N VAL A 39 -23.82 -10.90 -16.89
CA VAL A 39 -22.46 -10.94 -17.47
C VAL A 39 -21.94 -9.54 -17.76
N SER A 40 -22.75 -8.68 -18.38
CA SER A 40 -22.36 -7.30 -18.69
C SER A 40 -22.05 -6.50 -17.42
N PHE A 41 -22.88 -6.60 -16.38
CA PHE A 41 -22.62 -5.93 -15.12
C PHE A 41 -21.35 -6.45 -14.43
N GLY A 42 -21.13 -7.78 -14.43
CA GLY A 42 -19.91 -8.38 -13.92
C GLY A 42 -18.66 -7.90 -14.66
N LEU A 43 -18.70 -7.85 -15.99
CA LEU A 43 -17.60 -7.33 -16.81
C LEU A 43 -17.33 -5.85 -16.52
N LEU A 44 -18.37 -5.02 -16.40
CA LEU A 44 -18.23 -3.61 -16.03
C LEU A 44 -17.58 -3.44 -14.65
N CYS A 45 -17.94 -4.26 -13.67
CA CYS A 45 -17.31 -4.24 -12.35
C CYS A 45 -15.82 -4.60 -12.41
N ILE A 46 -15.47 -5.64 -13.17
CA ILE A 46 -14.07 -6.06 -13.36
C ILE A 46 -13.26 -4.95 -14.04
N VAL A 47 -13.80 -4.36 -15.12
CA VAL A 47 -13.18 -3.23 -15.82
C VAL A 47 -12.98 -2.06 -14.87
N GLN A 48 -13.99 -1.74 -14.07
CA GLN A 48 -13.93 -0.62 -13.12
C GLN A 48 -12.89 -0.84 -12.02
N LEU A 49 -12.82 -2.05 -11.45
CA LEU A 49 -11.80 -2.43 -10.48
C LEU A 49 -10.40 -2.36 -11.10
N THR A 50 -10.23 -2.90 -12.30
CA THR A 50 -8.97 -2.88 -13.04
C THR A 50 -8.51 -1.46 -13.30
N LEU A 51 -9.39 -0.58 -13.78
CA LEU A 51 -9.10 0.84 -14.00
C LEU A 51 -8.72 1.54 -12.69
N ASN A 52 -9.44 1.28 -11.59
CA ASN A 52 -9.17 1.92 -10.31
C ASN A 52 -7.79 1.50 -9.74
N VAL A 53 -7.47 0.20 -9.79
CA VAL A 53 -6.16 -0.31 -9.38
C VAL A 53 -5.06 0.24 -10.28
N SER A 54 -5.26 0.21 -11.60
CA SER A 54 -4.27 0.71 -12.58
C SER A 54 -3.99 2.21 -12.37
N LEU A 55 -5.05 3.01 -12.16
CA LEU A 55 -4.91 4.43 -11.84
C LEU A 55 -4.17 4.62 -10.51
N HIS A 56 -4.51 3.85 -9.47
CA HIS A 56 -3.83 3.96 -8.18
C HIS A 56 -2.33 3.64 -8.27
N LEU A 57 -1.98 2.55 -8.95
CA LEU A 57 -0.58 2.17 -9.21
C LEU A 57 0.15 3.26 -10.01
N PHE A 58 -0.49 3.77 -11.07
CA PHE A 58 0.04 4.87 -11.88
C PHE A 58 0.32 6.12 -11.03
N TRP A 59 -0.59 6.49 -10.13
CA TRP A 59 -0.40 7.63 -9.23
C TRP A 59 0.72 7.41 -8.21
N MET A 60 0.90 6.19 -7.68
CA MET A 60 2.01 5.88 -6.77
C MET A 60 3.35 6.04 -7.48
N VAL A 61 3.52 5.43 -8.65
CA VAL A 61 4.75 5.54 -9.44
C VAL A 61 5.04 7.00 -9.82
N ARG A 62 4.03 7.75 -10.27
CA ARG A 62 4.18 9.18 -10.60
C ARG A 62 4.60 10.05 -9.41
N ARG A 63 4.26 9.64 -8.18
CA ARG A 63 4.64 10.33 -6.95
C ARG A 63 6.03 9.94 -6.43
N GLY A 64 6.75 9.10 -7.17
CA GLY A 64 8.10 8.67 -6.81
C GLY A 64 8.15 7.45 -5.88
N TRP A 65 7.04 6.72 -5.72
CA TRP A 65 7.06 5.44 -5.02
C TRP A 65 7.74 4.37 -5.89
N ARG A 66 8.52 3.50 -5.25
CA ARG A 66 9.24 2.40 -5.89
C ARG A 66 8.77 1.07 -5.32
N PHE A 67 8.56 0.08 -6.17
CA PHE A 67 8.19 -1.26 -5.74
C PHE A 67 9.42 -2.16 -5.71
N PHE A 68 9.64 -2.86 -4.60
CA PHE A 68 10.72 -3.84 -4.47
C PHE A 68 10.29 -4.98 -3.53
N GLY A 69 10.59 -6.23 -3.94
CA GLY A 69 10.09 -7.41 -3.25
C GLY A 69 8.55 -7.45 -3.26
N SER A 70 7.95 -7.22 -2.09
CA SER A 70 6.50 -7.19 -1.87
C SER A 70 5.98 -5.84 -1.35
N SER A 71 6.84 -4.81 -1.29
CA SER A 71 6.56 -3.55 -0.60
C SER A 71 6.78 -2.33 -1.49
N TRP A 72 6.09 -1.23 -1.15
CA TRP A 72 6.26 0.08 -1.78
C TRP A 72 7.09 0.99 -0.89
N TYR A 73 8.12 1.60 -1.46
CA TYR A 73 9.08 2.46 -0.79
C TYR A 73 8.98 3.89 -1.32
N TYR A 74 9.13 4.86 -0.43
CA TYR A 74 9.17 6.27 -0.77
C TYR A 74 10.31 6.95 -0.02
N ILE A 75 11.16 7.66 -0.76
CA ILE A 75 12.29 8.40 -0.20
C ILE A 75 11.93 9.88 -0.22
N SER A 76 11.83 10.48 0.96
CA SER A 76 11.59 11.92 1.10
C SER A 76 12.81 12.70 0.62
N THR A 77 12.57 13.77 -0.13
CA THR A 77 13.60 14.76 -0.49
C THR A 77 13.74 15.87 0.55
N GLU A 78 12.82 15.93 1.52
CA GLU A 78 12.82 16.93 2.59
C GLU A 78 13.66 16.44 3.79
N THR A 79 14.50 17.32 4.33
CA THR A 79 15.24 17.07 5.57
C THR A 79 14.34 17.36 6.77
N LYS A 80 14.10 16.34 7.59
CA LYS A 80 13.26 16.38 8.80
C LYS A 80 13.95 15.65 9.94
N SER A 81 13.53 15.89 11.18
CA SER A 81 13.92 15.02 12.30
C SER A 81 13.33 13.61 12.13
N TRP A 82 13.84 12.62 12.88
CA TRP A 82 13.32 11.25 12.84
C TRP A 82 11.81 11.20 13.15
N GLU A 83 11.37 11.90 14.19
CA GLU A 83 9.97 11.92 14.63
C GLU A 83 9.05 12.56 13.58
N GLU A 84 9.46 13.70 13.02
CA GLU A 84 8.73 14.37 11.93
C GLU A 84 8.69 13.53 10.66
N SER A 85 9.76 12.80 10.36
CA SER A 85 9.82 11.89 9.22
C SER A 85 8.84 10.73 9.39
N ARG A 86 8.81 10.13 10.58
CA ARG A 86 7.84 9.07 10.91
C ARG A 86 6.41 9.58 10.80
N LYS A 87 6.13 10.78 11.32
CA LYS A 87 4.82 11.43 11.20
C LYS A 87 4.43 11.68 9.75
N ASP A 88 5.38 12.08 8.90
CA ASP A 88 5.14 12.24 7.46
C ASP A 88 4.83 10.92 6.77
N CYS A 89 5.58 9.85 7.06
CA CYS A 89 5.29 8.50 6.55
C CYS A 89 3.87 8.06 6.94
N LYS A 90 3.49 8.21 8.22
CA LYS A 90 2.15 7.87 8.72
C LYS A 90 1.05 8.67 8.04
N ARG A 91 1.28 9.96 7.79
CA ARG A 91 0.34 10.82 7.05
C ARG A 91 0.12 10.35 5.61
N ARG A 92 1.12 9.70 5.01
CA ARG A 92 1.06 9.13 3.66
C ARG A 92 0.49 7.70 3.62
N GLY A 93 0.16 7.12 4.78
CA GLY A 93 -0.35 5.75 4.89
C GLY A 93 0.75 4.67 4.90
N ALA A 94 1.98 5.04 5.26
CA ALA A 94 3.13 4.14 5.44
C ALA A 94 3.78 4.35 6.82
N ASP A 95 4.89 3.66 7.12
CA ASP A 95 5.76 3.95 8.27
C ASP A 95 7.23 3.97 7.78
N LEU A 96 8.17 4.30 8.67
CA LEU A 96 9.60 4.21 8.35
C LEU A 96 9.99 2.77 8.03
N VAL A 97 10.95 2.60 7.10
CA VAL A 97 11.36 1.28 6.60
C VAL A 97 12.02 0.43 7.69
N ILE A 98 11.66 -0.85 7.73
CA ILE A 98 12.26 -1.89 8.56
C ILE A 98 13.00 -2.83 7.63
N VAL A 99 14.32 -2.94 7.80
CA VAL A 99 15.12 -3.81 6.92
C VAL A 99 15.17 -5.21 7.49
N ASN A 100 14.49 -6.14 6.81
CA ASN A 100 14.32 -7.53 7.26
C ASN A 100 15.14 -8.55 6.46
N SER A 101 15.76 -8.15 5.35
CA SER A 101 16.55 -9.05 4.50
C SER A 101 17.80 -8.38 3.95
N LYS A 102 18.76 -9.21 3.52
CA LYS A 102 20.00 -8.73 2.88
C LYS A 102 19.70 -8.04 1.55
N GLU A 103 18.74 -8.55 0.80
CA GLU A 103 18.30 -8.00 -0.48
C GLU A 103 17.66 -6.62 -0.29
N GLU A 104 16.89 -6.44 0.79
CA GLU A 104 16.33 -5.14 1.16
C GLU A 104 17.42 -4.16 1.60
N GLN A 105 18.44 -4.63 2.33
CA GLN A 105 19.62 -3.82 2.65
C GLN A 105 20.36 -3.38 1.39
N GLU A 106 20.59 -4.28 0.42
CA GLU A 106 21.25 -3.97 -0.85
C GLU A 106 20.44 -2.99 -1.70
N PHE A 107 19.11 -3.15 -1.75
CA PHE A 107 18.22 -2.19 -2.40
C PHE A 107 18.31 -0.80 -1.77
N ASN A 108 18.30 -0.74 -0.42
CA ASN A 108 18.46 0.50 0.33
C ASN A 108 19.83 1.15 0.14
N ASN A 109 20.89 0.34 0.01
CA ASN A 109 22.24 0.79 -0.32
C ASN A 109 22.33 1.43 -1.71
N GLY A 110 21.46 1.07 -2.65
CA GLY A 110 21.35 1.74 -3.95
C GLY A 110 21.03 3.25 -3.84
N PHE A 111 20.53 3.70 -2.69
CA PHE A 111 20.19 5.09 -2.40
C PHE A 111 21.25 5.82 -1.56
N GLN A 112 22.44 5.26 -1.36
CA GLN A 112 23.52 5.76 -0.49
C GLN A 112 23.92 7.23 -0.69
N LYS A 113 23.66 7.83 -1.86
CA LYS A 113 23.90 9.27 -2.07
C LYS A 113 22.94 10.16 -1.27
N MET A 114 21.86 9.61 -0.73
CA MET A 114 20.86 10.32 0.07
C MET A 114 20.93 9.84 1.51
N ARG A 115 21.05 10.77 2.46
CA ARG A 115 20.84 10.46 3.89
C ARG A 115 19.34 10.46 4.17
N TYR A 116 18.80 9.34 4.65
CA TYR A 116 17.38 9.20 4.99
C TYR A 116 17.21 8.44 6.31
N TRP A 117 16.09 8.68 6.99
CA TRP A 117 15.74 8.00 8.23
C TRP A 117 15.13 6.62 7.95
N ILE A 118 15.50 5.65 8.77
CA ILE A 118 14.91 4.30 8.81
C ILE A 118 14.20 4.07 10.14
N GLY A 119 13.41 3.01 10.22
CA GLY A 119 12.56 2.67 11.36
C GLY A 119 13.29 2.14 12.59
N LEU A 120 14.60 2.37 12.72
CA LEU A 120 15.32 2.09 13.97
C LEU A 120 14.96 3.15 15.00
N SER A 121 14.48 2.73 16.17
CA SER A 121 14.27 3.61 17.32
C SER A 121 15.20 3.20 18.44
N ASP A 122 16.03 4.13 18.92
CA ASP A 122 16.95 3.93 20.05
C ASP A 122 16.35 4.41 21.37
N ILE A 123 15.01 4.50 21.45
CA ILE A 123 14.30 5.18 22.54
C ILE A 123 14.19 4.30 23.80
N GLU A 124 14.53 3.01 23.74
CA GLU A 124 14.50 2.12 24.91
C GLU A 124 15.90 1.70 25.37
N MET A 125 16.44 2.49 26.31
CA MET A 125 17.49 2.15 27.29
C MET A 125 18.61 1.19 26.82
N GLU A 126 19.73 1.77 26.36
CA GLU A 126 21.13 1.27 26.47
C GLU A 126 21.47 -0.19 26.16
N SER A 127 20.56 -1.02 25.61
CA SER A 127 20.89 -2.40 25.25
C SER A 127 19.91 -3.12 24.32
N THR A 128 18.79 -2.52 23.88
CA THR A 128 17.84 -3.22 23.01
C THR A 128 17.21 -2.28 21.97
N THR A 129 17.88 -2.11 20.82
CA THR A 129 17.32 -1.38 19.67
C THR A 129 16.10 -2.11 19.11
N THR A 130 14.97 -1.41 18.98
CA THR A 130 13.72 -1.97 18.45
C THR A 130 13.31 -1.26 17.15
N TRP A 131 12.69 -2.02 16.24
CA TRP A 131 12.09 -1.48 15.04
C TRP A 131 10.76 -0.79 15.36
N VAL A 132 10.26 0.07 14.46
CA VAL A 132 8.98 0.79 14.63
C VAL A 132 7.74 -0.10 14.79
N ASP A 133 7.85 -1.39 14.48
CA ASP A 133 6.84 -2.44 14.67
C ASP A 133 6.96 -3.18 16.03
N GLY A 134 7.98 -2.86 16.84
CA GLY A 134 8.27 -3.52 18.11
C GLY A 134 9.13 -4.77 17.97
N THR A 135 9.56 -5.15 16.76
CA THR A 135 10.44 -6.30 16.55
C THR A 135 11.86 -6.00 17.05
N PRO A 136 12.48 -6.87 17.88
CA PRO A 136 13.84 -6.66 18.36
C PRO A 136 14.85 -6.77 17.22
N LEU A 137 15.87 -5.92 17.22
CA LEU A 137 16.95 -5.98 16.25
C LEU A 137 17.71 -7.30 16.41
N THR A 138 17.58 -8.21 15.44
CA THR A 138 18.33 -9.47 15.46
C THR A 138 19.80 -9.19 15.15
N ILE A 139 20.72 -9.66 15.99
CA ILE A 139 22.17 -9.40 15.97
C ILE A 139 22.82 -9.58 14.57
N ARG A 140 22.23 -10.39 13.68
CA ARG A 140 22.69 -10.57 12.29
C ARG A 140 22.73 -9.30 11.43
N PHE A 141 22.01 -8.24 11.81
CA PHE A 141 21.98 -6.98 11.05
C PHE A 141 22.93 -5.91 11.60
N LEU A 142 23.48 -6.07 12.81
CA LEU A 142 24.38 -5.08 13.44
C LEU A 142 25.73 -4.96 12.74
N ASP A 143 26.24 -6.05 12.17
CA ASP A 143 27.53 -6.07 11.48
C ASP A 143 27.49 -5.34 10.12
N ALA A 144 26.29 -5.15 9.54
CA ALA A 144 26.11 -4.49 8.25
C ALA A 144 26.07 -2.95 8.34
N TRP A 145 25.83 -2.39 9.54
CA TRP A 145 25.74 -0.93 9.76
C TRP A 145 26.96 -0.33 10.48
N ARG A 146 27.87 -1.17 11.00
CA ARG A 146 29.10 -0.75 11.70
C ARG A 146 30.37 -0.77 10.82
N ALA A 147 30.28 -1.22 9.56
CA ALA A 147 31.37 -1.20 8.58
C ALA A 147 31.22 0.00 7.62
#